data_AF-A0A0B1ZK34-F1
#
_entry.id   AF-A0A0B1ZK34-F1
#
_cell.length_a   1.000
_cell.length_b   1.000
_cell.length_c   1.000
_cell.angle_alpha   90.00
_cell.angle_beta   90.00
_cell.angle_gamma   90.00
#
_symmetry.space_group_name_H-M   'P 1'
#
loop_
_entity.id
_entity.type
_entity.pdbx_description
1 polymer ?
#
loop_
_entity_poly.entity_id
_entity_poly.type
_entity_poly.pdbx_seq_one_letter_code
_entity_poly.pdbx_strand_id
1 'polypeptide(L)'
;MATPGKRRTGDKHASAHPTRQPSRWLRNLVIVVLLGAALALAWSWNDMRERVLVGSAYGARVGCVCRYVSHRSLDSCEGDLAVAGLGPVASAVSLSDDDETRTVTAGLPLLGHQSATFDEKAGCQLEPWQD
;
A
#
# COMPACT_ATOMS: atom_id res chain seq x y z
N MET A 1 -17.33 81.11 -12.64
CA MET A 1 -16.73 80.67 -11.36
C MET A 1 -17.07 79.19 -11.21
N ALA A 2 -16.07 78.32 -11.37
CA ALA A 2 -16.22 76.87 -11.38
C ALA A 2 -15.80 76.31 -10.02
N THR A 3 -16.63 75.47 -9.40
CA THR A 3 -16.30 74.69 -8.20
C THR A 3 -16.04 73.24 -8.60
N PRO A 4 -14.93 72.61 -8.15
CA PRO A 4 -14.63 71.23 -8.48
C PRO A 4 -15.25 70.28 -7.44
N GLY A 5 -16.22 69.47 -7.86
CA GLY A 5 -16.76 68.37 -7.06
C GLY A 5 -15.82 67.16 -7.09
N LYS A 6 -15.21 66.85 -5.94
CA LYS A 6 -14.37 65.65 -5.71
C LYS A 6 -15.14 64.36 -6.03
N ARG A 7 -14.65 63.57 -6.99
CA ARG A 7 -15.00 62.14 -7.12
C ARG A 7 -14.32 61.38 -5.99
N ARG A 8 -15.09 60.80 -5.06
CA ARG A 8 -14.59 59.79 -4.13
C ARG A 8 -14.62 58.43 -4.81
N THR A 9 -13.44 57.92 -5.09
CA THR A 9 -13.13 56.50 -5.29
C THR A 9 -13.65 55.69 -4.11
N GLY A 10 -14.44 54.65 -4.40
CA GLY A 10 -14.97 53.73 -3.41
C GLY A 10 -15.08 52.34 -4.01
N ASP A 11 -13.96 51.83 -4.54
CA ASP A 11 -13.87 50.48 -5.05
C ASP A 11 -13.50 49.48 -3.94
N LYS A 12 -14.12 48.31 -4.08
CA LYS A 12 -13.77 46.98 -3.55
C LYS A 12 -14.36 46.63 -2.18
N HIS A 13 -15.57 46.05 -2.25
CA HIS A 13 -15.99 45.03 -1.29
C HIS A 13 -14.98 43.88 -1.31
N ALA A 14 -14.04 43.89 -0.37
CA ALA A 14 -13.22 42.72 -0.08
C ALA A 14 -14.12 41.68 0.59
N SER A 15 -14.61 40.71 -0.20
CA SER A 15 -15.34 39.55 0.32
C SER A 15 -14.39 38.71 1.18
N ALA A 16 -14.38 38.98 2.48
CA ALA A 16 -13.73 38.14 3.47
C ALA A 16 -14.36 36.75 3.40
N HIS A 17 -13.65 35.79 2.80
CA HIS A 17 -14.07 34.40 2.81
C HIS A 17 -14.00 33.93 4.27
N PRO A 18 -15.12 33.49 4.88
CA PRO A 18 -15.05 32.93 6.22
C PRO A 18 -14.28 31.61 6.11
N THR A 19 -13.01 31.62 6.51
CA THR A 19 -12.29 30.40 6.84
C THR A 19 -13.00 29.80 8.05
N ARG A 20 -13.95 28.90 7.79
CA ARG A 20 -14.64 28.10 8.81
C ARG A 20 -13.56 27.36 9.61
N GLN A 21 -13.19 27.92 10.75
CA GLN A 21 -12.34 27.20 11.69
C GLN A 21 -13.10 25.92 12.08
N PRO A 22 -12.57 24.72 11.80
CA PRO A 22 -13.19 23.50 12.30
C PRO A 22 -13.26 23.63 13.81
N SER A 23 -14.45 23.42 14.38
CA SER A 23 -14.65 23.56 15.81
C SER A 23 -13.60 22.71 16.53
N ARG A 24 -12.95 23.26 17.55
CA ARG A 24 -11.85 22.56 18.24
C ARG A 24 -12.28 21.18 18.76
N TRP A 25 -13.57 21.00 19.01
CA TRP A 25 -14.20 19.74 19.37
C TRP A 25 -14.19 18.71 18.23
N LEU A 26 -14.58 19.08 17.00
CA LEU A 26 -14.48 18.18 15.83
C LEU A 26 -13.03 17.74 15.59
N ARG A 27 -12.08 18.68 15.70
CA ARG A 27 -10.65 18.35 15.59
C ARG A 27 -10.21 17.36 16.66
N ASN A 28 -10.59 17.58 17.92
CA ASN A 28 -10.24 16.68 19.01
C ASN A 28 -10.89 15.30 18.84
N LEU A 29 -12.14 15.23 18.36
CA LEU A 29 -12.80 13.97 18.04
C LEU A 29 -12.05 13.19 16.96
N VAL A 30 -11.67 13.85 15.87
CA VAL A 30 -10.87 13.23 14.80
C VAL A 30 -9.53 12.72 15.35
N ILE A 31 -8.85 13.49 16.20
CA ILE A 31 -7.60 13.06 16.85
C ILE A 31 -7.81 11.80 17.68
N VAL A 32 -8.86 11.76 18.51
CA VAL A 32 -9.17 10.58 19.35
C VAL A 32 -9.49 9.35 18.49
N VAL A 33 -10.25 9.52 17.41
CA VAL A 33 -10.56 8.43 16.47
C VAL A 33 -9.29 7.91 15.80
N LEU A 34 -8.42 8.81 15.31
CA LEU A 34 -7.15 8.42 14.69
C LEU A 34 -6.23 7.70 15.67
N LEU A 35 -6.15 8.17 16.92
CA LEU A 35 -5.36 7.51 17.97
C LEU A 35 -5.92 6.13 18.30
N GLY A 36 -7.25 6.00 18.43
CA GLY A 36 -7.90 4.72 18.67
C GLY A 36 -7.66 3.72 17.53
N ALA A 37 -7.78 4.18 16.28
CA ALA A 37 -7.47 3.36 15.10
C ALA A 37 -5.99 2.94 15.06
N ALA A 38 -5.06 3.85 15.38
CA ALA A 38 -3.63 3.55 15.44
C ALA A 38 -3.30 2.51 16.52
N LEU A 39 -3.91 2.61 17.70
CA LEU A 39 -3.78 1.63 18.78
C LEU A 39 -4.33 0.26 18.39
N ALA A 40 -5.50 0.20 17.76
CA ALA A 40 -6.08 -1.04 17.28
C ALA A 40 -5.19 -1.70 16.20
N LEU A 41 -4.70 -0.91 15.24
CA LEU A 41 -3.77 -1.37 14.21
C LEU A 41 -2.48 -1.91 14.84
N ALA A 42 -1.87 -1.17 15.77
CA ALA A 42 -0.65 -1.58 16.45
C ALA A 42 -0.82 -2.90 17.21
N TRP A 43 -1.97 -3.13 17.84
CA TRP A 43 -2.25 -4.38 18.54
C TRP A 43 -2.41 -5.56 17.57
N SER A 44 -3.10 -5.35 16.46
CA SER A 44 -3.31 -6.39 15.43
C SER A 44 -2.12 -6.58 14.46
N TRP A 45 -1.09 -5.74 14.56
CA TRP A 45 -0.04 -5.64 13.55
C TRP A 45 0.75 -6.93 13.38
N ASN A 46 1.15 -7.58 14.48
CA ASN A 46 1.92 -8.82 14.42
C ASN A 46 1.13 -9.95 13.75
N ASP A 47 -0.11 -10.13 14.16
CA ASP A 47 -1.01 -11.17 13.65
C ASP A 47 -1.32 -10.97 12.15
N MET A 48 -1.44 -9.71 11.68
CA MET A 48 -1.53 -9.41 10.25
C MET A 48 -0.23 -9.71 9.51
N ARG A 49 0.92 -9.35 10.09
CA ARG A 49 2.24 -9.52 9.49
C ARG A 49 2.58 -11.00 9.28
N GLU A 50 2.29 -11.86 10.25
CA GLU A 50 2.47 -13.32 10.12
C GLU A 50 1.64 -13.91 8.98
N ARG A 51 0.36 -13.53 8.87
CA ARG A 51 -0.50 -13.96 7.75
C ARG A 51 0.02 -13.50 6.39
N VAL A 52 0.50 -12.27 6.31
CA VAL A 52 1.10 -11.73 5.09
C VAL A 52 2.37 -12.49 4.73
N LEU A 53 3.23 -12.81 5.71
CA LEU A 53 4.45 -13.59 5.47
C LEU A 53 4.14 -14.99 4.92
N VAL A 54 3.13 -15.66 5.46
CA VAL A 54 2.68 -16.96 4.94
C VAL A 54 2.14 -16.82 3.52
N GLY A 55 1.30 -15.81 3.27
CA GLY A 55 0.76 -15.52 1.94
C GLY A 55 1.85 -15.17 0.93
N SER A 56 2.86 -14.40 1.34
CA SER A 56 3.98 -14.02 0.50
C SER A 56 4.92 -15.19 0.23
N ALA A 57 5.19 -16.07 1.19
CA ALA A 57 5.96 -17.29 0.96
C ALA A 57 5.27 -18.18 -0.08
N TYR A 58 3.95 -18.36 0.06
CA TYR A 58 3.16 -19.10 -0.92
C TYR A 58 3.22 -18.44 -2.31
N GLY A 59 2.99 -17.12 -2.36
CA GLY A 59 3.04 -16.34 -3.60
C GLY A 59 4.40 -16.41 -4.29
N ALA A 60 5.50 -16.25 -3.55
CA ALA A 60 6.86 -16.32 -4.08
C ALA A 60 7.16 -17.68 -4.70
N ARG A 61 6.79 -18.77 -3.99
CA ARG A 61 7.00 -20.13 -4.50
C ARG A 61 6.17 -20.42 -5.75
N VAL A 62 4.88 -20.08 -5.74
CA VAL A 62 4.00 -20.29 -6.90
C VAL A 62 4.44 -19.43 -8.08
N GLY A 63 4.79 -18.16 -7.83
CA GLY A 63 5.34 -17.25 -8.84
C GLY A 63 6.61 -17.79 -9.48
N CYS A 64 7.56 -18.26 -8.66
CA CYS A 64 8.79 -18.91 -9.13
C CYS A 64 8.50 -20.14 -10.02
N VAL A 65 7.61 -21.03 -9.58
CA VAL A 65 7.25 -22.23 -10.35
C VAL A 65 6.58 -21.83 -11.68
N CYS A 66 5.69 -20.84 -11.65
CA CYS A 66 5.04 -20.35 -12.85
C CYS A 66 6.03 -19.77 -13.87
N ARG A 67 7.00 -19.00 -13.40
CA ARG A 67 7.96 -18.29 -14.23
C ARG A 67 9.05 -19.20 -14.80
N TYR A 68 9.66 -20.03 -13.97
CA TYR A 68 10.83 -20.83 -14.37
C TYR A 68 10.50 -22.28 -14.72
N VAL A 69 9.45 -22.87 -14.16
CA VAL A 69 9.03 -24.25 -14.50
C VAL A 69 7.96 -24.24 -15.60
N SER A 70 6.98 -23.34 -15.51
CA SER A 70 5.88 -23.29 -16.49
C SER A 70 6.14 -22.31 -17.63
N HIS A 71 7.25 -21.56 -17.59
CA HIS A 71 7.66 -20.58 -18.60
C HIS A 71 6.57 -19.54 -18.95
N ARG A 72 5.74 -19.15 -17.97
CA ARG A 72 4.75 -18.08 -18.14
C ARG A 72 5.30 -16.75 -17.63
N SER A 73 4.78 -15.65 -18.15
CA SER A 73 5.08 -14.31 -17.63
C SER A 73 4.56 -14.17 -16.19
N LEU A 74 5.33 -13.48 -15.35
CA LEU A 74 4.99 -13.24 -13.94
C LEU A 74 3.60 -12.60 -13.77
N ASP A 75 3.29 -11.62 -14.63
CA ASP A 75 2.02 -10.86 -14.63
C ASP A 75 0.79 -11.76 -14.78
N SER A 76 0.90 -12.77 -15.65
CA SER A 76 -0.17 -13.76 -15.82
C SER A 76 -0.39 -14.61 -14.57
N CYS A 77 0.65 -14.82 -13.76
CA CYS A 77 0.55 -15.60 -12.54
C CYS A 77 0.15 -14.77 -11.32
N GLU A 78 0.50 -13.48 -11.30
CA GLU A 78 -0.07 -12.54 -10.34
C GLU A 78 -1.60 -12.48 -10.47
N GLY A 79 -2.11 -12.43 -11.70
CA GLY A 79 -3.56 -12.52 -11.96
C GLY A 79 -4.20 -13.81 -11.44
N ASP A 80 -3.55 -14.96 -11.62
CA ASP A 80 -4.05 -16.25 -11.13
C ASP A 80 -4.06 -16.30 -9.59
N LEU A 81 -3.04 -15.73 -8.92
CA LEU A 81 -2.96 -15.64 -7.47
C LEU A 81 -4.01 -14.68 -6.87
N ALA A 82 -4.33 -13.60 -7.58
CA ALA A 82 -5.40 -12.68 -7.18
C ALA A 82 -6.78 -13.38 -7.17
N VAL A 83 -7.00 -14.35 -8.06
CA VAL A 83 -8.23 -15.14 -8.14
C VAL A 83 -8.21 -16.36 -7.20
N ALA A 84 -7.03 -16.90 -6.88
CA ALA A 84 -6.85 -18.11 -6.07
C ALA A 84 -7.31 -18.01 -4.60
N GLY A 85 -7.87 -16.86 -4.18
CA GLY A 85 -8.62 -16.76 -2.92
C GLY A 85 -7.75 -16.48 -1.68
N LEU A 86 -6.57 -15.88 -1.83
CA LEU A 86 -5.75 -15.41 -0.69
C LEU A 86 -6.35 -14.14 0.00
N GLY A 87 -7.65 -13.90 -0.17
CA GLY A 87 -8.38 -12.76 0.41
C GLY A 87 -8.02 -11.40 -0.23
N PRO A 88 -8.41 -10.27 0.38
CA PRO A 88 -8.04 -8.93 -0.10
C PRO A 88 -6.53 -8.68 -0.11
N VAL A 89 -5.78 -9.56 0.54
CA VAL A 89 -4.32 -9.52 0.62
C VAL A 89 -3.71 -9.95 -0.72
N ALA A 90 -4.32 -10.93 -1.42
CA ALA A 90 -3.85 -11.47 -2.71
C ALA A 90 -3.65 -10.38 -3.77
N SER A 91 -4.66 -9.54 -3.97
CA SER A 91 -4.65 -8.45 -4.94
C SER A 91 -3.68 -7.32 -4.59
N ALA A 92 -3.14 -7.34 -3.37
CA ALA A 92 -2.19 -6.35 -2.88
C ALA A 92 -0.77 -6.93 -2.76
N VAL A 93 -0.59 -8.25 -2.92
CA VAL A 93 0.74 -8.88 -3.01
C VAL A 93 1.33 -8.51 -4.37
N SER A 94 2.44 -7.78 -4.37
CA SER A 94 3.23 -7.52 -5.56
C SER A 94 4.26 -8.62 -5.75
N LEU A 95 4.37 -9.13 -6.98
CA LEU A 95 5.45 -10.02 -7.39
C LEU A 95 6.53 -9.26 -8.17
N SER A 96 7.79 -9.53 -7.86
CA SER A 96 8.95 -9.01 -8.58
C SER A 96 9.87 -10.16 -8.95
N ASP A 97 10.32 -10.17 -10.19
CA ASP A 97 11.26 -11.13 -10.76
C ASP A 97 12.67 -10.51 -10.80
N ASP A 98 13.67 -11.26 -10.39
CA ASP A 98 15.09 -11.00 -10.62
C ASP A 98 15.64 -12.12 -11.54
N ASP A 99 15.75 -11.81 -12.83
CA ASP A 99 16.18 -12.76 -13.86
C ASP A 99 17.66 -13.18 -13.70
N GLU A 100 18.50 -12.34 -13.08
CA GLU A 100 19.94 -12.59 -12.92
C GLU A 100 20.19 -13.69 -11.88
N THR A 101 19.51 -13.61 -10.74
CA THR A 101 19.59 -14.58 -9.66
C THR A 101 18.54 -15.68 -9.74
N ARG A 102 17.59 -15.56 -10.67
CA ARG A 102 16.41 -16.41 -10.82
C ARG A 102 15.53 -16.44 -9.56
N THR A 103 15.33 -15.27 -8.97
CA THR A 103 14.63 -15.11 -7.70
C THR A 103 13.31 -14.37 -7.91
N VAL A 104 12.22 -14.91 -7.35
CA VAL A 104 10.92 -14.24 -7.32
C VAL A 104 10.63 -13.78 -5.89
N THR A 105 10.37 -12.49 -5.73
CA THR A 105 9.94 -11.90 -4.46
C THR A 105 8.46 -11.60 -4.50
N ALA A 106 7.73 -12.01 -3.48
CA ALA A 106 6.34 -11.65 -3.27
C ALA A 106 6.19 -10.94 -1.92
N GLY A 107 5.27 -9.98 -1.81
CA GLY A 107 4.98 -9.35 -0.54
C GLY A 107 4.05 -8.16 -0.65
N LEU A 108 3.70 -7.60 0.52
CA LEU A 108 3.07 -6.29 0.60
C LEU A 108 4.07 -5.25 1.11
N PRO A 109 4.12 -4.06 0.47
CA PRO A 109 4.87 -2.95 1.03
C PRO A 109 4.36 -2.67 2.45
N LEU A 110 5.31 -2.60 3.41
CA LEU A 110 5.13 -2.36 4.85
C LEU A 110 4.74 -3.55 5.74
N LEU A 111 4.18 -4.63 5.22
CA LEU A 111 3.74 -5.75 6.06
C LEU A 111 4.76 -6.88 6.07
N GLY A 112 5.22 -7.35 4.91
CA GLY A 112 6.15 -8.47 4.83
C GLY A 112 6.41 -8.89 3.39
N HIS A 113 7.59 -9.46 3.17
CA HIS A 113 8.03 -10.00 1.90
C HIS A 113 8.73 -11.32 2.12
N GLN A 114 8.66 -12.17 1.10
CA GLN A 114 9.37 -13.44 1.02
C GLN A 114 9.84 -13.65 -0.41
N SER A 115 10.99 -14.30 -0.54
CA SER A 115 11.63 -14.60 -1.82
C SER A 115 11.74 -16.11 -2.02
N ALA A 116 11.69 -16.52 -3.29
CA ALA A 116 11.92 -17.88 -3.72
C ALA A 116 12.90 -17.89 -4.89
N THR A 117 13.99 -18.65 -4.74
CA THR A 117 15.06 -18.78 -5.73
C THR A 117 14.93 -20.09 -6.48
N PHE A 118 15.04 -20.05 -7.80
CA PHE A 118 14.99 -21.23 -8.64
C PHE A 118 16.36 -21.88 -8.78
N ASP A 119 16.47 -23.14 -8.35
CA ASP A 119 17.62 -24.01 -8.61
C ASP A 119 17.22 -25.15 -9.55
N GLU A 120 18.06 -25.49 -10.52
CA GLU A 120 17.75 -26.52 -11.53
C GLU A 120 17.66 -27.94 -10.94
N LYS A 121 18.32 -28.21 -9.81
CA LYS A 121 18.33 -29.52 -9.15
C LYS A 121 17.28 -29.63 -8.05
N ALA A 122 17.04 -28.53 -7.33
CA ALA A 122 16.14 -28.49 -6.18
C ALA A 122 14.78 -27.85 -6.48
N GLY A 123 14.60 -27.20 -7.63
CA GLY A 123 13.41 -26.43 -7.99
C GLY A 123 13.35 -25.09 -7.27
N CYS A 124 12.13 -24.54 -7.11
CA CYS A 124 11.90 -23.29 -6.40
C CYS A 124 12.03 -23.48 -4.89
N GLN A 125 13.08 -22.90 -4.31
CA GLN A 125 13.39 -22.91 -2.89
C GLN A 125 13.03 -21.58 -2.26
N LEU A 126 12.38 -21.63 -1.10
CA LEU A 126 12.09 -20.41 -0.32
C LEU A 126 13.31 -19.98 0.45
N GLU A 127 13.46 -18.67 0.62
CA GLU A 127 14.44 -18.08 1.53
C GLU A 127 14.17 -18.55 2.97
N PRO A 128 15.19 -18.65 3.84
CA PRO A 128 14.99 -19.01 5.23
C PRO A 128 13.97 -18.12 5.91
N TRP A 129 13.10 -18.74 6.71
CA TRP A 129 12.10 -18.02 7.47
C TRP A 129 12.77 -17.09 8.46
N GLN A 130 12.43 -15.81 8.39
CA GLN A 130 12.93 -14.77 9.29
C GLN A 130 11.87 -14.58 10.37
N ASP A 131 12.13 -15.09 11.58
CA ASP A 131 11.29 -14.96 12.79
C ASP A 131 11.23 -13.50 13.30
#